data_AF-A0A2K0W8Z0-F1
#
_entry.id   AF-A0A2K0W8Z0-F1
#
_cell.length_a   1.000
_cell.length_b   1.000
_cell.length_c   1.000
_cell.angle_alpha   90.00
_cell.angle_beta   90.00
_cell.angle_gamma   90.00
#
_symmetry.space_group_name_H-M   'P 1'
#
loop_
_entity.id
_entity.type
_entity.pdbx_description
1 polymer ?
#
loop_
_entity_poly.entity_id
_entity_poly.type
_entity_poly.pdbx_seq_one_letter_code
_entity_poly.pdbx_strand_id
1 'polypeptide(L)'
;MKFFTSPENYETYPQAKLHTQWPGTGADGDPVYDQFKKSLIPLTTNFVGQENALRAGGCELLSLLGEKAFLISHSLGSRSPLLLSNDCPEYIAGSINLEAATSPFWSYAEGLGGYAGSPWGLTNTPVTYDPPVSDPSELESESVDEETLAHRNCYLQVEPARKLPQINKVPYLLLTGEASVHITYDHCVIDFLKQAGGKPEWIKLADWGIKGNGHFLHVEKNNMQISGIVDA
;
A
#
# COMPACT_ATOMS: atom_id res chain seq x y z
N MET A 1 13.93 -9.03 -0.38
CA MET A 1 12.99 -10.17 -0.40
C MET A 1 13.02 -10.96 0.91
N LYS A 2 14.18 -11.41 1.40
CA LYS A 2 14.29 -12.09 2.71
C LYS A 2 13.68 -11.30 3.87
N PHE A 3 13.83 -9.97 3.86
CA PHE A 3 13.21 -9.06 4.82
C PHE A 3 11.67 -9.07 4.85
N PHE A 4 11.00 -9.63 3.83
CA PHE A 4 9.54 -9.72 3.76
C PHE A 4 9.03 -11.14 4.05
N THR A 5 9.83 -12.17 3.77
CA THR A 5 9.46 -13.59 3.95
C THR A 5 9.95 -14.17 5.26
N SER A 6 10.95 -13.55 5.89
CA SER A 6 11.45 -13.93 7.22
C SER A 6 11.93 -12.69 8.03
N PRO A 7 11.10 -11.64 8.17
CA PRO A 7 11.45 -10.41 8.88
C PRO A 7 11.95 -10.64 10.32
N GLU A 8 11.47 -11.68 11.01
CA GLU A 8 11.82 -12.03 12.39
C GLU A 8 13.32 -12.31 12.58
N ASN A 9 14.02 -12.67 11.52
CA ASN A 9 15.46 -12.92 11.53
C ASN A 9 16.29 -11.63 11.45
N TYR A 10 15.64 -10.47 11.34
CA TYR A 10 16.26 -9.17 11.18
C TYR A 10 15.76 -8.20 12.24
N GLU A 11 16.67 -7.60 13.01
CA GLU A 11 16.32 -6.61 14.04
C GLU A 11 16.11 -5.20 13.45
N THR A 12 15.35 -5.10 12.36
CA THR A 12 15.13 -3.84 11.61
C THR A 12 13.98 -3.00 12.19
N TYR A 13 12.99 -3.64 12.79
CA TYR A 13 11.89 -2.99 13.52
C TYR A 13 11.34 -3.93 14.61
N PRO A 14 10.83 -3.43 15.74
CA PRO A 14 10.43 -4.28 16.88
C PRO A 14 9.37 -5.32 16.56
N GLN A 15 8.40 -4.98 15.70
CA GLN A 15 7.26 -5.84 15.38
C GLN A 15 7.62 -7.05 14.52
N ALA A 16 8.77 -7.02 13.83
CA ALA A 16 9.25 -8.12 12.99
C ALA A 16 9.27 -9.47 13.73
N LYS A 17 9.59 -9.45 15.04
CA LYS A 17 9.68 -10.63 15.91
C LYS A 17 8.33 -11.37 16.10
N LEU A 18 7.21 -10.76 15.73
CA LEU A 18 5.89 -11.37 15.78
C LEU A 18 5.62 -12.30 14.60
N HIS A 19 6.45 -12.27 13.56
CA HIS A 19 6.20 -13.01 12.33
C HIS A 19 6.32 -14.52 12.55
N THR A 20 5.25 -15.24 12.22
CA THR A 20 5.14 -16.68 12.45
C THR A 20 4.37 -17.42 11.36
N GLN A 21 3.76 -16.70 10.41
CA GLN A 21 2.82 -17.30 9.46
C GLN A 21 3.42 -17.70 8.12
N TRP A 22 4.70 -17.40 7.84
CA TRP A 22 5.33 -17.90 6.63
C TRP A 22 5.41 -19.45 6.58
N PRO A 23 5.12 -20.09 5.44
CA PRO A 23 5.33 -21.52 5.25
C PRO A 23 6.81 -21.84 5.00
N GLY A 24 7.45 -22.57 5.93
CA GLY A 24 8.88 -22.87 5.87
C GLY A 24 9.73 -21.79 6.56
N THR A 25 11.01 -21.68 6.22
CA THR A 25 11.93 -20.72 6.87
C THR A 25 11.93 -19.32 6.25
N GLY A 26 11.38 -19.17 5.04
CA GLY A 26 11.41 -17.90 4.32
C GLY A 26 12.79 -17.46 3.83
N ALA A 27 13.77 -18.37 3.81
CA ALA A 27 15.15 -18.11 3.44
C ALA A 27 15.67 -19.06 2.35
N ASP A 28 16.78 -18.69 1.69
CA ASP A 28 17.40 -19.51 0.62
C ASP A 28 17.69 -20.94 1.11
N GLY A 29 17.39 -21.93 0.27
CA GLY A 29 17.58 -23.35 0.58
C GLY A 29 16.37 -24.03 1.22
N ASP A 30 15.34 -23.26 1.61
CA ASP A 30 14.01 -23.79 1.93
C ASP A 30 13.20 -23.99 0.64
N PRO A 31 12.64 -25.19 0.38
CA PRO A 31 11.92 -25.46 -0.87
C PRO A 31 10.71 -24.55 -1.13
N VAL A 32 10.04 -24.07 -0.07
CA VAL A 32 8.87 -23.19 -0.20
C VAL A 32 9.33 -21.79 -0.61
N TYR A 33 10.35 -21.25 0.05
CA TYR A 33 10.93 -19.95 -0.34
C TYR A 33 11.56 -20.00 -1.72
N ASP A 34 12.29 -21.07 -2.06
CA ASP A 34 12.89 -21.24 -3.39
C ASP A 34 11.82 -21.31 -4.49
N GLN A 35 10.65 -21.88 -4.21
CA GLN A 35 9.52 -21.86 -5.13
C GLN A 35 8.90 -20.46 -5.26
N PHE A 36 8.66 -19.76 -4.15
CA PHE A 36 8.18 -18.38 -4.15
C PHE A 36 9.12 -17.46 -4.94
N LYS A 37 10.42 -17.56 -4.73
CA LYS A 37 11.44 -16.77 -5.41
C LYS A 37 11.41 -16.93 -6.93
N LYS A 38 10.96 -18.08 -7.46
CA LYS A 38 10.82 -18.31 -8.91
C LYS A 38 9.65 -17.57 -9.55
N SER A 39 8.65 -17.12 -8.78
CA SER A 39 7.56 -16.31 -9.31
C SER A 39 7.91 -14.82 -9.43
N LEU A 40 9.06 -14.41 -8.91
CA LEU A 40 9.49 -13.02 -8.92
C LEU A 40 10.11 -12.66 -10.27
N ILE A 41 9.64 -11.57 -10.85
CA ILE A 41 10.21 -10.97 -12.04
C ILE A 41 10.89 -9.64 -11.70
N PRO A 42 11.87 -9.18 -12.51
CA PRO A 42 12.49 -7.87 -12.30
C PRO A 42 11.46 -6.75 -12.26
N LEU A 43 11.60 -5.87 -11.27
CA LEU A 43 10.78 -4.66 -11.16
C LEU A 43 11.40 -3.53 -12.00
N THR A 44 10.56 -2.79 -12.71
CA THR A 44 10.99 -1.57 -13.42
C THR A 44 11.39 -0.49 -12.43
N THR A 45 12.40 0.31 -12.80
CA THR A 45 12.80 1.51 -12.04
C THR A 45 12.04 2.77 -12.50
N ASN A 46 11.28 2.68 -13.60
CA ASN A 46 10.48 3.79 -14.12
C ASN A 46 9.02 3.66 -13.66
N PHE A 47 8.72 4.20 -12.48
CA PHE A 47 7.36 4.15 -11.91
C PHE A 47 6.36 5.00 -12.69
N VAL A 48 6.76 6.12 -13.28
CA VAL A 48 5.88 6.90 -14.18
C VAL A 48 5.46 6.06 -15.39
N GLY A 49 6.40 5.36 -16.02
CA GLY A 49 6.12 4.43 -17.11
C GLY A 49 5.21 3.27 -16.68
N GLN A 50 5.43 2.72 -15.49
CA GLN A 50 4.59 1.66 -14.92
C GLN A 50 3.14 2.13 -14.71
N GLU A 51 2.95 3.29 -14.09
CA GLU A 51 1.62 3.86 -13.84
C GLU A 51 0.89 4.19 -15.14
N ASN A 52 1.58 4.78 -16.12
CA ASN A 52 0.99 5.07 -17.43
C ASN A 52 0.61 3.79 -18.19
N ALA A 53 1.44 2.74 -18.12
CA ALA A 53 1.13 1.45 -18.75
C ALA A 53 -0.14 0.81 -18.15
N LEU A 54 -0.35 0.97 -16.84
CA LEU A 54 -1.59 0.54 -16.20
C LEU A 54 -2.80 1.36 -16.66
N ARG A 55 -2.67 2.70 -16.65
CA ARG A 55 -3.74 3.62 -17.06
C ARG A 55 -4.18 3.40 -18.51
N ALA A 56 -3.25 2.97 -19.38
CA ALA A 56 -3.51 2.74 -20.80
C ALA A 56 -4.63 1.72 -21.07
N GLY A 57 -4.87 0.75 -20.18
CA GLY A 57 -5.89 -0.29 -20.39
C GLY A 57 -6.78 -0.58 -19.19
N GLY A 58 -6.49 -0.05 -17.99
CA GLY A 58 -7.22 -0.41 -16.78
C GLY A 58 -8.71 -0.05 -16.82
N CYS A 59 -9.05 1.16 -17.27
CA CYS A 59 -10.45 1.57 -17.38
C CYS A 59 -11.19 0.82 -18.49
N GLU A 60 -10.52 0.49 -19.60
CA GLU A 60 -11.10 -0.33 -20.66
C GLU A 60 -11.41 -1.74 -20.14
N LEU A 61 -10.45 -2.38 -19.45
CA LEU A 61 -10.65 -3.68 -18.81
C LEU A 61 -11.85 -3.67 -17.86
N LEU A 62 -11.94 -2.65 -17.00
CA LEU A 62 -13.06 -2.51 -16.07
C LEU A 62 -14.40 -2.32 -16.78
N SER A 63 -14.44 -1.57 -17.87
CA SER A 63 -15.66 -1.34 -18.65
C SER A 63 -16.20 -2.63 -19.28
N LEU A 64 -15.32 -3.58 -19.62
CA LEU A 64 -15.71 -4.87 -20.21
C LEU A 64 -16.45 -5.79 -19.24
N LEU A 65 -16.32 -5.57 -17.93
CA LEU A 65 -17.01 -6.39 -16.93
C LEU A 65 -18.53 -6.16 -16.94
N GLY A 66 -18.98 -4.99 -17.40
CA GLY A 66 -20.41 -4.62 -17.42
C GLY A 66 -21.01 -4.32 -16.04
N GLU A 67 -20.28 -4.56 -14.96
CA GLU A 67 -20.62 -4.24 -13.59
C GLU A 67 -19.40 -3.66 -12.85
N LYS A 68 -19.65 -3.06 -11.67
CA LYS A 68 -18.56 -2.53 -10.85
C LYS A 68 -17.74 -3.66 -10.24
N ALA A 69 -16.41 -3.50 -10.21
CA ALA A 69 -15.51 -4.49 -9.64
C ALA A 69 -14.87 -4.01 -8.32
N PHE A 70 -14.57 -4.97 -7.43
CA PHE A 70 -13.61 -4.74 -6.36
C PHE A 70 -12.19 -4.94 -6.90
N LEU A 71 -11.31 -3.98 -6.59
CA LEU A 71 -9.90 -4.07 -6.94
C LEU A 71 -9.12 -4.58 -5.72
N ILE A 72 -8.46 -5.72 -5.84
CA ILE A 72 -7.57 -6.26 -4.80
C ILE A 72 -6.12 -6.08 -5.26
N SER A 73 -5.31 -5.41 -4.45
CA SER A 73 -3.92 -5.11 -4.77
C SER A 73 -2.98 -5.45 -3.62
N HIS A 74 -1.69 -5.62 -3.93
CA HIS A 74 -0.65 -5.85 -2.93
C HIS A 74 0.55 -4.94 -3.18
N SER A 75 1.11 -4.38 -2.10
CA SER A 75 2.40 -3.66 -2.14
C SER A 75 2.40 -2.55 -3.20
N LEU A 76 3.40 -2.55 -4.10
CA LEU A 76 3.51 -1.58 -5.20
C LEU A 76 2.28 -1.55 -6.11
N GLY A 77 1.57 -2.67 -6.22
CA GLY A 77 0.33 -2.77 -7.01
C GLY A 77 -0.80 -1.89 -6.47
N SER A 78 -0.73 -1.44 -5.21
CA SER A 78 -1.76 -0.56 -4.62
C SER A 78 -1.78 0.86 -5.17
N ARG A 79 -0.83 1.23 -6.04
CA ARG A 79 -0.96 2.43 -6.89
C ARG A 79 -2.07 2.27 -7.92
N SER A 80 -2.33 1.05 -8.37
CA SER A 80 -3.28 0.79 -9.45
C SER A 80 -4.72 1.13 -9.08
N PRO A 81 -5.26 0.69 -7.93
CA PRO A 81 -6.59 1.11 -7.53
C PRO A 81 -6.72 2.62 -7.32
N LEU A 82 -5.69 3.31 -6.81
CA LEU A 82 -5.71 4.77 -6.66
C LEU A 82 -5.83 5.47 -8.01
N LEU A 83 -5.03 5.08 -9.00
CA LEU A 83 -5.06 5.66 -10.35
C LEU A 83 -6.39 5.38 -11.05
N LEU A 84 -6.91 4.17 -10.96
CA LEU A 84 -8.20 3.84 -11.60
C LEU A 84 -9.38 4.49 -10.87
N SER A 85 -9.29 4.67 -9.54
CA SER A 85 -10.28 5.46 -8.79
C SER A 85 -10.23 6.94 -9.17
N ASN A 86 -9.07 7.44 -9.60
CA ASN A 86 -8.97 8.78 -10.16
C ASN A 86 -9.61 8.88 -11.55
N ASP A 87 -9.34 7.90 -12.41
CA ASP A 87 -9.60 8.02 -13.85
C ASP A 87 -11.00 7.55 -14.26
N CYS A 88 -11.51 6.51 -13.61
CA CYS A 88 -12.78 5.89 -13.93
C CYS A 88 -13.47 5.28 -12.69
N PRO A 89 -13.70 6.08 -11.63
CA PRO A 89 -14.30 5.60 -10.37
C PRO A 89 -15.68 4.96 -10.55
N GLU A 90 -16.39 5.27 -11.64
CA GLU A 90 -17.70 4.70 -11.95
C GLU A 90 -17.69 3.19 -12.17
N TYR A 91 -16.55 2.58 -12.48
CA TYR A 91 -16.43 1.12 -12.65
C TYR A 91 -15.96 0.37 -11.41
N ILE A 92 -15.72 1.07 -10.29
CA ILE A 92 -15.09 0.48 -9.11
C ILE A 92 -16.10 0.48 -7.95
N ALA A 93 -16.30 -0.70 -7.35
CA ALA A 93 -17.13 -0.90 -6.17
C ALA A 93 -16.38 -0.56 -4.88
N GLY A 94 -15.07 -0.85 -4.87
CA GLY A 94 -14.16 -0.56 -3.76
C GLY A 94 -12.75 -1.04 -4.08
N SER A 95 -11.77 -0.60 -3.29
CA SER A 95 -10.39 -1.05 -3.36
C SER A 95 -9.95 -1.67 -2.03
N ILE A 96 -9.35 -2.86 -2.12
CA ILE A 96 -8.84 -3.65 -1.01
C ILE A 96 -7.32 -3.76 -1.21
N ASN A 97 -6.58 -3.01 -0.41
CA ASN A 97 -5.16 -2.80 -0.58
C ASN A 97 -4.43 -3.55 0.53
N LEU A 98 -3.73 -4.62 0.16
CA LEU A 98 -2.92 -5.40 1.08
C LEU A 98 -1.55 -4.72 1.16
N GLU A 99 -1.19 -4.21 2.33
CA GLU A 99 0.18 -3.72 2.58
C GLU A 99 0.61 -2.66 1.57
N ALA A 100 -0.14 -1.56 1.46
CA ALA A 100 -0.02 -0.62 0.35
C ALA A 100 1.34 0.11 0.33
N ALA A 101 2.11 -0.03 -0.75
CA ALA A 101 3.38 0.68 -0.92
C ALA A 101 3.17 2.07 -1.56
N THR A 102 2.27 2.87 -0.98
CA THR A 102 1.82 4.17 -1.50
C THR A 102 2.01 5.27 -0.46
N SER A 103 3.09 5.20 0.34
CA SER A 103 3.39 6.22 1.36
C SER A 103 3.38 7.63 0.75
N PRO A 104 2.77 8.61 1.45
CA PRO A 104 2.60 9.95 0.91
C PRO A 104 3.94 10.68 0.83
N PHE A 105 4.28 11.22 -0.35
CA PHE A 105 5.48 12.03 -0.64
C PHE A 105 6.85 11.41 -0.31
N TRP A 106 6.89 10.19 0.22
CA TRP A 106 8.09 9.60 0.81
C TRP A 106 8.21 8.11 0.53
N SER A 107 9.44 7.63 0.50
CA SER A 107 9.79 6.21 0.42
C SER A 107 10.77 5.89 1.55
N TYR A 108 10.34 5.04 2.49
CA TYR A 108 11.14 4.68 3.66
C TYR A 108 12.29 3.74 3.27
N ALA A 109 13.44 3.97 3.89
CA ALA A 109 14.61 3.10 3.77
C ALA A 109 14.50 1.86 4.68
N GLU A 110 15.44 0.93 4.53
CA GLU A 110 15.65 -0.12 5.53
C GLU A 110 16.21 0.51 6.82
N GLY A 111 15.34 0.83 7.76
CA GLY A 111 15.67 1.58 8.99
C GLY A 111 15.01 2.95 9.02
N LEU A 112 15.61 3.91 9.73
CA LEU A 112 15.12 5.30 9.81
C LEU A 112 15.40 6.08 8.52
N GLY A 113 14.57 7.09 8.26
CA GLY A 113 14.66 7.98 7.11
C GLY A 113 14.17 7.35 5.81
N GLY A 114 14.60 7.94 4.70
CA GLY A 114 14.12 7.59 3.38
C GLY A 114 14.46 8.65 2.36
N TYR A 115 13.68 8.72 1.29
CA TYR A 115 13.82 9.69 0.22
C TYR A 115 12.46 10.11 -0.33
N ALA A 116 12.42 11.28 -0.97
CA ALA A 116 11.21 11.75 -1.63
C ALA A 116 10.72 10.75 -2.68
N GLY A 117 9.42 10.46 -2.67
CA GLY A 117 8.76 9.55 -3.61
C GLY A 117 7.30 9.97 -3.79
N SER A 118 6.58 9.36 -4.74
CA SER A 118 5.15 9.66 -4.94
C SER A 118 4.85 11.18 -5.02
N PRO A 119 5.45 11.92 -5.97
CA PRO A 119 5.36 13.39 -6.04
C PRO A 119 3.93 13.96 -6.08
N TRP A 120 2.92 13.15 -6.44
CA TRP A 120 1.50 13.51 -6.43
C TRP A 120 0.79 12.98 -5.18
N GLY A 121 1.43 13.08 -4.02
CA GLY A 121 0.96 12.51 -2.77
C GLY A 121 1.18 11.00 -2.73
N LEU A 122 0.30 10.22 -3.34
CA LEU A 122 0.32 8.74 -3.27
C LEU A 122 0.81 8.08 -4.57
N THR A 123 1.03 8.86 -5.62
CA THR A 123 1.30 8.38 -6.99
C THR A 123 2.45 9.15 -7.66
N ASN A 124 3.00 8.59 -8.74
CA ASN A 124 4.08 9.20 -9.53
C ASN A 124 3.55 10.00 -10.72
N THR A 125 2.31 9.77 -11.13
CA THR A 125 1.62 10.46 -12.23
C THR A 125 0.49 11.35 -11.70
N PRO A 126 0.07 12.38 -12.46
CA PRO A 126 -0.96 13.31 -12.00
C PRO A 126 -2.28 12.65 -11.61
N VAL A 127 -2.86 13.11 -10.51
CA VAL A 127 -4.23 12.80 -10.07
C VAL A 127 -5.02 14.09 -9.88
N THR A 128 -6.35 14.00 -9.87
CA THR A 128 -7.25 15.14 -9.80
C THR A 128 -7.35 15.65 -8.37
N TYR A 129 -6.73 16.81 -8.14
CA TYR A 129 -6.87 17.59 -6.91
C TYR A 129 -7.96 18.66 -7.01
N ASP A 130 -8.50 19.04 -5.86
CA ASP A 130 -9.33 20.23 -5.67
C ASP A 130 -8.84 21.01 -4.42
N PRO A 131 -8.32 22.24 -4.57
CA PRO A 131 -8.11 22.99 -5.82
C PRO A 131 -7.13 22.32 -6.82
N PRO A 132 -7.26 22.54 -8.14
CA PRO A 132 -6.44 21.87 -9.17
C PRO A 132 -4.94 22.12 -9.04
N VAL A 133 -4.15 21.04 -9.15
CA VAL A 133 -2.67 21.05 -9.15
C VAL A 133 -2.18 20.80 -10.58
N SER A 134 -1.27 21.63 -11.08
CA SER A 134 -0.66 21.49 -12.41
C SER A 134 0.76 20.94 -12.35
N ASP A 135 1.48 21.21 -11.27
CA ASP A 135 2.83 20.73 -11.02
C ASP A 135 2.92 20.16 -9.58
N PRO A 136 3.58 19.00 -9.37
CA PRO A 136 3.65 18.40 -8.05
C PRO A 136 4.38 19.28 -7.02
N SER A 137 5.21 20.24 -7.44
CA SER A 137 5.84 21.20 -6.52
C SER A 137 4.86 22.16 -5.84
N GLU A 138 3.61 22.26 -6.32
CA GLU A 138 2.55 23.01 -5.64
C GLU A 138 1.99 22.27 -4.41
N LEU A 139 2.34 20.99 -4.22
CA LEU A 139 1.97 20.19 -3.07
C LEU A 139 3.08 20.26 -2.03
N GLU A 140 2.99 21.26 -1.16
CA GLU A 140 3.88 21.35 0.00
C GLU A 140 3.55 20.26 1.02
N SER A 141 4.59 19.59 1.51
CA SER A 141 4.46 18.54 2.52
C SER A 141 5.37 18.79 3.73
N GLU A 142 4.92 18.40 4.91
CA GLU A 142 5.68 18.47 6.14
C GLU A 142 5.78 17.10 6.82
N SER A 143 6.87 16.89 7.57
CA SER A 143 7.04 15.71 8.41
C SER A 143 6.22 15.88 9.69
N VAL A 144 5.38 14.90 9.99
CA VAL A 144 4.51 14.85 11.17
C VAL A 144 4.91 13.66 12.04
N ASP A 145 4.83 13.85 13.35
CA ASP A 145 5.23 12.91 14.40
C ASP A 145 6.73 12.60 14.48
N GLU A 146 7.14 11.96 15.58
CA GLU A 146 8.52 11.54 15.82
C GLU A 146 8.80 10.21 15.11
N GLU A 147 9.89 10.15 14.35
CA GLU A 147 10.29 8.91 13.68
C GLU A 147 10.99 7.93 14.65
N THR A 148 10.44 6.73 14.75
CA THR A 148 11.05 5.59 15.44
C THR A 148 11.01 4.34 14.57
N LEU A 149 11.78 3.31 14.93
CA LEU A 149 11.71 2.01 14.23
C LEU A 149 10.35 1.33 14.40
N ALA A 150 9.62 1.61 15.48
CA ALA A 150 8.30 1.04 15.75
C ALA A 150 7.18 1.81 15.05
N HIS A 151 7.41 3.08 14.74
CA HIS A 151 6.41 4.01 14.23
C HIS A 151 7.14 5.12 13.46
N ARG A 152 7.03 5.09 12.13
CA ARG A 152 7.64 6.09 11.25
C ARG A 152 6.84 7.39 11.28
N ASN A 153 7.53 8.51 11.13
CA ASN A 153 6.92 9.81 10.86
C ASN A 153 6.19 9.79 9.51
N CYS A 154 5.16 10.60 9.35
CA CYS A 154 4.46 10.76 8.08
C CYS A 154 4.89 12.02 7.34
N TYR A 155 4.74 12.03 6.02
CA TYR A 155 4.87 13.23 5.21
C TYR A 155 3.48 13.59 4.67
N LEU A 156 2.84 14.60 5.27
CA LEU A 156 1.45 15.01 4.97
C LEU A 156 1.42 16.37 4.29
N GLN A 157 0.30 16.74 3.67
CA GLN A 157 0.16 18.07 3.06
C GLN A 157 0.20 19.15 4.13
N VAL A 158 0.81 20.30 3.83
CA VAL A 158 0.64 21.50 4.66
C VAL A 158 -0.81 21.98 4.53
N GLU A 159 -1.42 22.39 5.64
CA GLU A 159 -2.80 22.89 5.63
C GLU A 159 -2.89 24.33 5.06
N PRO A 160 -3.94 24.67 4.28
CA PRO A 160 -5.11 23.84 3.97
C PRO A 160 -4.81 22.79 2.90
N ALA A 161 -5.06 21.52 3.25
CA ALA A 161 -4.77 20.40 2.37
C ALA A 161 -5.74 20.31 1.19
N ARG A 162 -5.20 20.07 0.00
CA ARG A 162 -5.99 19.85 -1.21
C ARG A 162 -6.68 18.49 -1.15
N LYS A 163 -7.86 18.40 -1.74
CA LYS A 163 -8.71 17.21 -1.72
C LYS A 163 -8.51 16.37 -2.99
N LEU A 164 -8.83 15.08 -2.90
CA LEU A 164 -8.74 14.12 -4.01
C LEU A 164 -10.15 13.64 -4.43
N PRO A 165 -10.98 14.51 -5.03
CA PRO A 165 -12.40 14.24 -5.22
C PRO A 165 -12.73 13.03 -6.07
N GLN A 166 -11.87 12.61 -7.00
CA GLN A 166 -12.11 11.41 -7.82
C GLN A 166 -11.80 10.14 -7.03
N ILE A 167 -10.62 10.07 -6.42
CA ILE A 167 -10.19 8.93 -5.57
C ILE A 167 -11.20 8.70 -4.43
N ASN A 168 -11.67 9.79 -3.80
CA ASN A 168 -12.61 9.72 -2.68
C ASN A 168 -14.01 9.18 -3.05
N LYS A 169 -14.34 8.99 -4.33
CA LYS A 169 -15.60 8.35 -4.75
C LYS A 169 -15.60 6.84 -4.52
N VAL A 170 -14.42 6.24 -4.40
CA VAL A 170 -14.25 4.79 -4.26
C VAL A 170 -13.94 4.45 -2.80
N PRO A 171 -14.67 3.51 -2.18
CA PRO A 171 -14.30 2.98 -0.86
C PRO A 171 -12.87 2.43 -0.87
N TYR A 172 -12.10 2.78 0.17
CA TYR A 172 -10.71 2.38 0.30
C TYR A 172 -10.53 1.60 1.60
N LEU A 173 -10.07 0.36 1.48
CA LEU A 173 -9.72 -0.50 2.60
C LEU A 173 -8.23 -0.86 2.52
N LEU A 174 -7.51 -0.66 3.63
CA LEU A 174 -6.13 -1.09 3.83
C LEU A 174 -6.08 -2.26 4.80
N LEU A 175 -5.32 -3.31 4.47
CA LEU A 175 -5.05 -4.45 5.37
C LEU A 175 -3.56 -4.50 5.67
N THR A 176 -3.22 -4.61 6.96
CA THR A 176 -1.83 -4.68 7.42
C THR A 176 -1.65 -5.81 8.44
N GLY A 177 -0.62 -6.63 8.22
CA GLY A 177 -0.15 -7.65 9.16
C GLY A 177 0.72 -7.05 10.27
N GLU A 178 0.54 -7.51 11.51
CA GLU A 178 1.23 -6.93 12.66
C GLU A 178 2.75 -7.09 12.63
N ALA A 179 3.27 -8.08 11.91
CA ALA A 179 4.70 -8.34 11.81
C ALA A 179 5.32 -7.77 10.53
N SER A 180 4.52 -7.17 9.65
CA SER A 180 5.03 -6.50 8.46
C SER A 180 5.69 -5.16 8.80
N VAL A 181 6.66 -4.74 7.98
CA VAL A 181 7.24 -3.39 8.07
C VAL A 181 6.18 -2.30 7.85
N HIS A 182 5.13 -2.61 7.08
CA HIS A 182 4.03 -1.68 6.80
C HIS A 182 3.30 -1.23 8.07
N ILE A 183 3.23 -2.06 9.12
CA ILE A 183 2.59 -1.64 10.39
C ILE A 183 3.25 -0.39 10.98
N THR A 184 4.52 -0.13 10.62
CA THR A 184 5.26 1.03 11.09
C THR A 184 4.87 2.33 10.39
N TYR A 185 4.27 2.29 9.19
CA TYR A 185 4.00 3.51 8.39
C TYR A 185 2.66 3.54 7.62
N ASP A 186 1.88 2.46 7.58
CA ASP A 186 0.61 2.42 6.83
C ASP A 186 -0.42 3.44 7.36
N HIS A 187 -0.30 3.85 8.62
CA HIS A 187 -1.09 4.95 9.18
C HIS A 187 -0.94 6.25 8.38
N CYS A 188 0.22 6.51 7.78
CA CYS A 188 0.45 7.68 6.94
C CYS A 188 -0.43 7.72 5.69
N VAL A 189 -0.70 6.55 5.08
CA VAL A 189 -1.61 6.46 3.93
C VAL A 189 -3.04 6.79 4.37
N ILE A 190 -3.46 6.26 5.52
CA ILE A 190 -4.78 6.50 6.11
C ILE A 190 -4.96 7.99 6.44
N ASP A 191 -3.97 8.60 7.08
CA ASP A 191 -4.04 9.99 7.52
C ASP A 191 -4.01 10.95 6.34
N PHE A 192 -3.17 10.68 5.32
CA PHE A 192 -3.19 11.43 4.07
C PHE A 192 -4.54 11.34 3.35
N LEU A 193 -5.13 10.14 3.22
CA LEU A 193 -6.41 9.97 2.54
C LEU A 193 -7.55 10.67 3.30
N LYS A 194 -7.56 10.64 4.64
CA LYS A 194 -8.49 11.44 5.47
C LYS A 194 -8.27 12.94 5.25
N GLN A 195 -7.02 13.39 5.26
CA GLN A 195 -6.64 14.77 5.03
C GLN A 195 -7.10 15.26 3.64
N ALA A 196 -6.99 14.40 2.62
CA ALA A 196 -7.46 14.62 1.27
C ALA A 196 -9.00 14.52 1.11
N GLY A 197 -9.76 14.37 2.20
CA GLY A 197 -11.23 14.37 2.21
C GLY A 197 -11.89 13.00 2.03
N GLY A 198 -11.10 11.92 2.04
CA GLY A 198 -11.59 10.55 1.95
C GLY A 198 -12.04 9.99 3.30
N LYS A 199 -12.55 8.76 3.26
CA LYS A 199 -12.96 7.98 4.45
C LYS A 199 -12.36 6.57 4.36
N PRO A 200 -11.01 6.45 4.36
CA PRO A 200 -10.37 5.14 4.29
C PRO A 200 -10.64 4.32 5.55
N GLU A 201 -10.78 3.01 5.36
CA GLU A 201 -10.82 2.02 6.42
C GLU A 201 -9.46 1.33 6.54
N TRP A 202 -9.10 0.96 7.77
CA TRP A 202 -7.86 0.27 8.06
C TRP A 202 -8.10 -0.92 8.97
N ILE A 203 -7.85 -2.11 8.44
CA ILE A 203 -7.87 -3.35 9.20
C ILE A 203 -6.43 -3.74 9.52
N LYS A 204 -6.10 -3.64 10.81
CA LYS A 204 -4.94 -4.32 11.38
C LYS A 204 -5.37 -5.73 11.73
N LEU A 205 -4.76 -6.73 11.09
CA LEU A 205 -5.18 -8.13 11.24
C LEU A 205 -5.18 -8.59 12.71
N ALA A 206 -4.22 -8.12 13.50
CA ALA A 206 -4.11 -8.48 14.91
C ALA A 206 -5.28 -8.02 15.78
N ASP A 207 -5.91 -6.88 15.44
CA ASP A 207 -7.10 -6.37 16.13
C ASP A 207 -8.32 -7.30 15.92
N TRP A 208 -8.28 -8.10 14.84
CA TRP A 208 -9.27 -9.13 14.49
C TRP A 208 -8.86 -10.53 14.95
N GLY A 209 -7.81 -10.64 15.78
CA GLY A 209 -7.30 -11.93 16.27
C GLY A 209 -6.50 -12.74 15.25
N ILE A 210 -6.24 -12.19 14.05
CA ILE A 210 -5.38 -12.81 13.03
C ILE A 210 -3.96 -12.31 13.22
N LYS A 211 -3.08 -13.20 13.70
CA LYS A 211 -1.77 -12.82 14.24
C LYS A 211 -0.60 -13.48 13.52
N GLY A 212 0.53 -12.80 13.59
CA GLY A 212 1.84 -13.25 13.10
C GLY A 212 2.07 -13.08 11.60
N ASN A 213 1.23 -12.29 10.94
CA ASN A 213 1.31 -12.05 9.51
C ASN A 213 2.31 -10.97 9.13
N GLY A 214 3.06 -11.23 8.06
CA GLY A 214 4.04 -10.33 7.47
C GLY A 214 3.54 -9.70 6.17
N HIS A 215 4.48 -9.22 5.36
CA HIS A 215 4.17 -8.46 4.15
C HIS A 215 3.40 -9.28 3.09
N PHE A 216 3.64 -10.58 3.03
CA PHE A 216 3.03 -11.49 2.05
C PHE A 216 1.84 -12.24 2.63
N LEU A 217 1.07 -11.59 3.50
CA LEU A 217 -0.07 -12.15 4.24
C LEU A 217 -1.03 -13.05 3.42
N HIS A 218 -1.21 -12.78 2.12
CA HIS A 218 -2.10 -13.54 1.23
C HIS A 218 -1.54 -14.91 0.79
N VAL A 219 -0.25 -15.18 0.97
CA VAL A 219 0.39 -16.49 0.72
C VAL A 219 0.95 -17.14 1.99
N GLU A 220 0.65 -16.57 3.15
CA GLU A 220 1.03 -17.14 4.45
C GLU A 220 0.05 -18.25 4.91
N LYS A 221 0.45 -19.05 5.90
CA LYS A 221 -0.24 -20.28 6.33
C LYS A 221 -1.71 -20.09 6.68
N ASN A 222 -2.08 -18.91 7.17
CA ASN A 222 -3.44 -18.56 7.59
C ASN A 222 -4.17 -17.65 6.59
N ASN A 223 -3.75 -17.63 5.33
CA ASN A 223 -4.36 -16.80 4.28
C ASN A 223 -5.90 -16.95 4.16
N MET A 224 -6.45 -18.15 4.40
CA MET A 224 -7.89 -18.38 4.38
C MET A 224 -8.64 -17.70 5.54
N GLN A 225 -7.97 -17.43 6.67
CA GLN A 225 -8.57 -16.62 7.74
C GLN A 225 -8.66 -15.16 7.32
N ILE A 226 -7.63 -14.67 6.61
CA ILE A 226 -7.57 -13.29 6.11
C ILE A 226 -8.63 -13.06 5.03
N SER A 227 -8.78 -13.98 4.08
CA SER A 227 -9.81 -13.86 3.04
C SER A 227 -11.22 -13.77 3.65
N GLY A 228 -11.45 -14.50 4.75
CA GLY A 228 -12.74 -14.47 5.45
C GLY A 228 -13.10 -13.13 6.11
N ILE A 229 -12.13 -12.22 6.34
CA ILE A 229 -12.44 -10.85 6.81
C ILE A 229 -13.04 -10.00 5.68
N VAL A 230 -12.56 -10.20 4.45
CA VAL A 230 -12.97 -9.41 3.30
C VAL A 230 -14.38 -9.79 2.83
N ASP A 231 -14.84 -11.00 3.13
CA ASP A 231 -16.18 -11.50 2.81
C ASP A 231 -17.28 -11.11 3.83
N ALA A 232 -16.91 -10.54 4.99
CA ALA A 232 -17.80 -10.28 6.13
C ALA A 232 -18.39 -8.86 6.14
#